data_AF-A0A3M1MC42-F1
#
_entry.id   AF-A0A3M1MC42-F1
#
_cell.length_a   1.000
_cell.length_b   1.000
_cell.length_c   1.000
_cell.angle_alpha   90.00
_cell.angle_beta   90.00
_cell.angle_gamma   90.00
#
_symmetry.space_group_name_H-M   'P 1'
#
loop_
_entity.id
_entity.type
_entity.pdbx_description
1 polymer ?
#
loop_
_entity_poly.entity_id
_entity_poly.type
_entity_poly.pdbx_seq_one_letter_code
_entity_poly.pdbx_strand_id
1 'polypeptide(L)' 'MTKSRLDLLLVSRNLAPSRAKAQALIMAGQVRVDGQVVIKPATKV' A
#
# COMPACT_ATOMS: atom_id res chain seq x y z
N MET A 1 -14.81 -0.71 12.01
CA MET A 1 -14.08 0.05 10.98
C MET A 1 -13.58 -0.91 9.92
N THR A 2 -13.95 -0.69 8.66
CA THR A 2 -13.63 -1.56 7.52
C THR A 2 -12.16 -1.44 7.16
N LYS A 3 -11.35 -2.48 7.45
CA LYS A 3 -9.95 -2.54 7.01
C LYS A 3 -9.90 -2.54 5.48
N SER A 4 -9.11 -1.63 4.91
CA SER A 4 -8.94 -1.50 3.47
C SER A 4 -7.60 -2.09 3.03
N ARG A 5 -7.49 -2.49 1.77
CA ARG A 5 -6.21 -3.00 1.26
C ARG A 5 -5.22 -1.86 1.10
N LEU A 6 -3.97 -2.10 1.50
CA LEU A 6 -2.89 -1.12 1.40
C LEU A 6 -2.69 -0.61 -0.03
N ASP A 7 -2.72 -1.51 -1.03
CA ASP A 7 -2.57 -1.13 -2.44
C ASP A 7 -3.66 -0.17 -2.94
N LEU A 8 -4.90 -0.35 -2.45
CA LEU A 8 -6.01 0.55 -2.78
C LEU A 8 -5.91 1.88 -2.03
N LEU A 9 -5.47 1.86 -0.77
CA LEU A 9 -5.29 3.07 0.04
C LEU A 9 -4.19 3.99 -0.49
N LEU A 10 -3.11 3.44 -1.04
CA LEU A 10 -2.08 4.25 -1.68
C LEU A 10 -2.63 5.01 -2.89
N VAL A 11 -3.51 4.39 -3.67
CA VAL A 11 -4.14 5.04 -4.83
C VAL A 11 -5.18 6.07 -4.38
N SER A 12 -6.06 5.71 -3.45
CA SER A 12 -7.12 6.63 -2.99
C SER A 12 -6.58 7.88 -2.29
N ARG A 13 -5.37 7.79 -1.71
CA ARG A 13 -4.65 8.92 -1.11
C ARG A 13 -3.71 9.63 -2.09
N ASN A 14 -3.75 9.31 -3.38
CA ASN A 14 -2.86 9.86 -4.40
C ASN A 14 -1.35 9.68 -4.11
N LEU A 15 -0.98 8.66 -3.32
CA LEU A 15 0.41 8.31 -3.01
C LEU A 15 1.03 7.41 -4.10
N ALA A 16 0.19 6.78 -4.92
CA ALA A 16 0.61 6.04 -6.10
C ALA A 16 -0.35 6.34 -7.28
N PRO A 17 0.18 6.53 -8.50
CA PRO A 17 -0.62 6.91 -9.67
C PRO A 17 -1.53 5.78 -10.18
N SER A 18 -1.29 4.54 -9.77
CA SER A 18 -2.10 3.39 -10.14
C SER A 18 -1.93 2.27 -9.13
N ARG A 19 -2.88 1.32 -9.13
CA ARG A 19 -2.79 0.14 -8.27
C ARG A 19 -1.56 -0.73 -8.58
N ALA A 20 -1.18 -0.84 -9.85
CA ALA A 20 0.03 -1.57 -10.26
C ALA A 20 1.30 -0.91 -9.70
N LYS A 21 1.39 0.42 -9.75
CA LYS A 21 2.53 1.14 -9.16
C LYS A 21 2.55 1.01 -7.63
N ALA A 22 1.38 1.09 -6.97
CA ALA A 22 1.25 0.85 -5.54
C ALA A 22 1.79 -0.53 -5.14
N GLN A 23 1.39 -1.58 -5.86
CA GLN A 23 1.87 -2.94 -5.63
C GLN A 23 3.39 -3.06 -5.79
N ALA A 24 3.95 -2.46 -6.84
CA ALA A 24 5.39 -2.46 -7.08
C ALA A 24 6.17 -1.76 -5.94
N LEU A 25 5.70 -0.61 -5.46
CA LEU A 25 6.33 0.12 -4.34
C LEU A 25 6.28 -0.70 -3.05
N ILE A 26 5.15 -1.35 -2.77
CA ILE A 26 4.99 -2.24 -1.61
C ILE A 26 5.96 -3.42 -1.70
N MET A 27 5.99 -4.13 -2.84
CA MET A 27 6.88 -5.29 -3.04
C MET A 27 8.36 -4.91 -3.02
N ALA A 28 8.69 -3.68 -3.42
CA ALA A 28 10.04 -3.12 -3.32
C ALA A 28 10.43 -2.66 -1.90
N GLY A 29 9.55 -2.82 -0.91
CA GLY A 29 9.81 -2.41 0.48
C GLY A 29 9.82 -0.90 0.70
N GLN A 30 9.26 -0.12 -0.22
CA GLN A 30 9.25 1.35 -0.17
C GLN A 30 8.08 1.92 0.63
N VAL A 31 7.17 1.07 1.12
CA VAL A 31 5.97 1.48 1.85
C VAL A 31 6.06 1.06 3.30
N ARG A 32 5.79 2.02 4.19
CA ARG A 32 5.72 1.79 5.64
C ARG A 32 4.33 2.10 6.16
N VAL A 33 3.86 1.28 7.10
CA VAL A 33 2.62 1.48 7.86
C VAL A 33 3.01 1.46 9.33
N ASP A 34 2.69 2.52 10.07
CA ASP A 34 3.07 2.69 11.48
C ASP A 34 4.58 2.44 11.73
N GLY A 35 5.42 2.94 10.81
CA GLY A 35 6.88 2.78 10.86
C GLY A 35 7.41 1.42 10.38
N GLN A 36 6.56 0.42 10.16
CA GLN A 36 6.97 -0.92 9.72
C GLN A 36 6.89 -1.08 8.20
N VAL A 37 7.91 -1.68 7.60
CA VAL A 37 7.92 -1.99 6.16
C VAL A 37 6.92 -3.11 5.88
N VAL A 38 5.98 -2.84 4.97
CA VAL A 38 5.01 -3.84 4.50
C VAL A 38 5.37 -4.24 3.08
N ILE A 39 5.51 -5.55 2.84
CA ILE A 39 5.86 -6.10 1.51
C ILE A 39 4.70 -6.80 0.81
N LYS A 40 3.55 -6.95 1.48
CA LYS A 40 2.36 -7.61 0.94
C LYS A 40 1.30 -6.58 0.51
N PRO A 41 1.00 -6.43 -0.78
CA PRO A 41 0.07 -5.39 -1.24
C PRO A 41 -1.37 -5.53 -0.76
N ALA A 42 -1.81 -6.78 -0.56
CA ALA A 42 -3.15 -7.10 -0.07
C ALA A 42 -3.27 -7.00 1.47
N THR A 43 -2.27 -6.47 2.17
CA THR A 43 -2.34 -6.23 3.62
C THR A 43 -3.53 -5.34 3.92
N LYS A 44 -4.35 -5.76 4.89
CA LYS A 44 -5.52 -5.02 5.35
C LYS A 44 -5.10 -4.10 6.49
N VAL A 45 -5.20 -2.80 6.27
CA VAL A 45 -4.89 -1.73 7.24
C VAL A 45 -6.12 -0.88 7.52
#